data_AF-A0A2S9YYN6-F1
#
_entry.id   AF-A0A2S9YYN6-F1
#
_cell.length_a   1.000
_cell.length_b   1.000
_cell.length_c   1.000
_cell.angle_alpha   90.00
_cell.angle_beta   90.00
_cell.angle_gamma   90.00
#
_symmetry.space_group_name_H-M   'P 1'
#
loop_
_entity.id
_entity.type
_entity.pdbx_description
1 polymer ?
#
loop_
_entity_poly.entity_id
_entity_poly.type
_entity_poly.pdbx_seq_one_letter_code
_entity_poly.pdbx_strand_id
1 'polypeptide(L)'
;MTKAFPPRVHVLLARNAEVGVVLRRGPSKSVCALLWNRRKDTFELGQWLRGRIYERRADLSPDGRHLIYFAMNGRWGSDTGGSWTAISRAPYLRALVLLGKGDCWHGGGLFTGKGKYWLNDGYGHKPMRGSSEVTRDPSFVPSACFGGECPGVYYVRLLRDGWTLVEETGVKHDRCTVFEKPLPRGWVLRKRAHEQIGAPVGHGCYWDEHELEHAASGRLLAWPDWEWADRDASSLVFARGGSLYRVRLPDRAGLGEPTLLRDFSAMRFENVQAPYG
;
A
#
# COMPACT_ATOMS: atom_id res chain seq x y z
N MET A 1 23.89 -3.09 21.04
CA MET A 1 23.43 -3.84 19.85
C MET A 1 22.39 -2.99 19.14
N THR A 2 22.58 -2.65 17.87
CA THR A 2 21.56 -1.93 17.08
C THR A 2 20.36 -2.85 16.86
N LYS A 3 19.19 -2.46 17.37
CA LYS A 3 17.94 -3.21 17.18
C LYS A 3 17.63 -3.28 15.68
N ALA A 4 17.75 -4.47 15.09
CA ALA A 4 17.43 -4.69 13.69
C ALA A 4 15.91 -4.85 13.54
N PHE A 5 15.30 -4.10 12.63
CA PHE A 5 13.89 -4.26 12.27
C PHE A 5 13.78 -5.05 10.96
N PRO A 6 12.80 -5.97 10.86
CA PRO A 6 12.49 -6.63 9.60
C PRO A 6 12.06 -5.59 8.55
N PRO A 7 12.15 -5.92 7.24
CA PRO A 7 11.60 -5.04 6.22
C PRO A 7 10.08 -4.90 6.41
N ARG A 8 9.56 -3.71 6.14
CA ARG A 8 8.11 -3.47 6.11
C ARG A 8 7.55 -3.98 4.78
N VAL A 9 6.41 -4.65 4.84
CA VAL A 9 5.74 -5.23 3.67
C VAL A 9 4.34 -4.64 3.53
N HIS A 10 4.05 -4.05 2.37
CA HIS A 10 2.72 -3.55 2.02
C HIS A 10 2.31 -4.13 0.67
N VAL A 11 1.03 -4.50 0.52
CA VAL A 11 0.53 -5.11 -0.71
C VAL A 11 -0.55 -4.23 -1.34
N LEU A 12 -0.49 -4.10 -2.67
CA LEU A 12 -1.52 -3.49 -3.51
C LEU A 12 -2.16 -4.60 -4.33
N LEU A 13 -3.47 -4.81 -4.17
CA LEU A 13 -4.21 -5.87 -4.87
C LEU A 13 -4.89 -5.30 -6.11
N ALA A 14 -4.77 -5.99 -7.25
CA ALA A 14 -5.53 -5.63 -8.44
C ALA A 14 -6.98 -6.08 -8.26
N ARG A 15 -7.92 -5.17 -8.48
CA ARG A 15 -9.35 -5.40 -8.22
C ARG A 15 -9.98 -6.42 -9.18
N ASN A 16 -9.52 -6.45 -10.44
CA ASN A 16 -10.11 -7.24 -11.52
C ASN A 16 -9.10 -8.24 -12.13
N ALA A 17 -7.99 -8.52 -11.45
CA ALA A 17 -6.98 -9.49 -11.90
C ALA A 17 -6.32 -10.17 -10.70
N GLU A 18 -5.94 -11.44 -10.82
CA GLU A 18 -5.31 -12.25 -9.76
C GLU A 18 -3.83 -11.93 -9.56
N VAL A 19 -3.50 -10.64 -9.56
CA VAL A 19 -2.17 -10.13 -9.32
C VAL A 19 -2.18 -9.11 -8.19
N GLY A 20 -1.04 -8.93 -7.55
CA GLY A 20 -0.77 -7.86 -6.62
C GLY A 20 0.66 -7.36 -6.77
N VAL A 21 0.94 -6.19 -6.22
CA VAL A 21 2.31 -5.68 -6.10
C VAL A 21 2.68 -5.63 -4.62
N VAL A 22 3.77 -6.31 -4.27
CA VAL A 22 4.37 -6.22 -2.94
C VAL A 22 5.42 -5.12 -2.94
N LEU A 23 5.26 -4.15 -2.05
CA LEU A 23 6.25 -3.13 -1.74
C LEU A 23 6.99 -3.53 -0.47
N ARG A 24 8.25 -3.92 -0.63
CA ARG A 24 9.16 -4.27 0.47
C ARG A 24 10.10 -3.11 0.74
N ARG A 25 10.03 -2.52 1.94
CA ARG A 25 10.85 -1.36 2.34
C ARG A 25 11.76 -1.69 3.53
N GLY A 26 13.00 -1.23 3.48
CA GLY A 26 13.91 -1.32 4.62
C GLY A 26 14.59 -2.70 4.75
N PRO A 27 15.45 -2.88 5.77
CA PRO A 27 16.02 -1.81 6.62
C PRO A 27 16.96 -0.85 5.84
N SER A 28 17.29 -1.15 4.59
CA SER A 28 18.02 -0.27 3.66
C SER A 28 17.21 0.95 3.18
N LYS A 29 17.87 2.04 2.74
CA LYS A 29 17.26 3.18 2.01
C LYS A 29 16.81 2.79 0.59
N SER A 30 16.08 1.69 0.45
CA SER A 30 15.61 1.19 -0.83
C SER A 30 14.28 0.46 -0.67
N VAL A 31 13.47 0.52 -1.72
CA VAL A 31 12.20 -0.19 -1.84
C VAL A 31 12.29 -1.14 -3.02
N CYS A 32 11.81 -2.37 -2.82
CA CYS A 32 11.64 -3.36 -3.87
C CYS A 32 10.16 -3.48 -4.20
N ALA A 33 9.84 -3.52 -5.49
CA ALA A 33 8.53 -3.91 -5.99
C ALA A 33 8.60 -5.33 -6.56
N LEU A 34 7.67 -6.19 -6.16
CA LEU A 34 7.53 -7.55 -6.68
C LEU A 34 6.11 -7.75 -7.22
N LEU A 35 5.98 -8.47 -8.34
CA LEU A 35 4.69 -8.97 -8.79
C LEU A 35 4.35 -10.22 -7.98
N TRP A 36 3.16 -10.28 -7.44
CA TRP A 36 2.60 -11.47 -6.82
C TRP A 36 1.50 -12.02 -7.71
N ASN A 37 1.69 -13.24 -8.22
CA ASN A 37 0.62 -14.02 -8.85
C ASN A 37 -0.20 -14.69 -7.75
N ARG A 38 -1.43 -14.22 -7.52
CA ARG A 38 -2.28 -14.67 -6.40
C ARG A 38 -2.86 -16.07 -6.62
N ARG A 39 -2.94 -16.53 -7.87
CA ARG A 39 -3.42 -17.87 -8.22
C ARG A 39 -2.39 -18.95 -7.89
N LYS A 40 -1.11 -18.68 -8.17
CA LYS A 40 -0.02 -19.67 -8.00
C LYS A 40 0.84 -19.41 -6.76
N ASP A 41 0.63 -18.29 -6.09
CA ASP A 41 1.48 -17.78 -5.00
C ASP A 41 2.95 -17.66 -5.37
N THR A 42 3.21 -17.33 -6.63
CA THR A 42 4.57 -17.07 -7.12
C THR A 42 4.85 -15.57 -7.12
N PHE A 43 6.11 -15.23 -6.87
CA PHE A 43 6.55 -13.83 -6.79
C PHE A 43 7.70 -13.59 -7.75
N GLU A 44 7.57 -12.56 -8.57
CA GLU A 44 8.57 -12.14 -9.55
C GLU A 44 9.16 -10.79 -9.13
N LEU A 45 10.49 -10.69 -9.18
CA LEU A 45 11.20 -9.45 -8.89
C LEU A 45 10.95 -8.43 -10.01
N GLY A 46 10.45 -7.25 -9.65
CA GLY A 46 10.27 -6.14 -10.58
C GLY A 46 11.48 -5.23 -10.63
N GLN A 47 11.52 -4.26 -9.72
CA GLN A 47 12.60 -3.28 -9.68
C GLN A 47 12.85 -2.76 -8.27
N TRP A 48 14.10 -2.37 -8.03
CA TRP A 48 14.51 -1.66 -6.83
C TRP A 48 14.63 -0.16 -7.09
N LEU A 49 14.21 0.64 -6.10
CA LEU A 49 14.37 2.09 -6.08
C LEU A 49 15.20 2.48 -4.86
N ARG A 50 16.25 3.29 -5.07
CA ARG A 50 17.01 3.93 -3.98
C ARG A 50 16.27 5.17 -3.51
N GLY A 51 15.70 5.11 -2.32
CA GLY A 51 14.79 6.12 -1.79
C GLY A 51 13.63 5.48 -1.03
N ARG A 52 12.51 6.20 -1.00
CA ARG A 52 11.25 5.80 -0.37
C ARG A 52 10.15 5.79 -1.42
N ILE A 53 9.29 4.78 -1.34
CA ILE A 53 7.94 4.82 -1.88
C ILE A 53 7.01 4.97 -0.69
N TYR A 54 6.03 5.87 -0.79
CA TYR A 54 4.96 6.01 0.20
C TYR A 54 3.83 5.08 -0.23
N GLU A 55 3.82 3.87 0.31
CA GLU A 55 2.89 2.78 -0.02
C GLU A 55 1.41 3.14 0.21
N ARG A 56 1.16 4.05 1.16
CA ARG A 56 -0.15 4.66 1.46
C ARG A 56 -0.60 5.68 0.41
N ARG A 57 0.31 6.14 -0.45
CA ARG A 57 0.07 7.04 -1.60
C ARG A 57 0.35 6.35 -2.93
N ALA A 58 0.12 5.04 -2.98
CA ALA A 58 0.30 4.23 -4.19
C ALA A 58 -1.02 3.53 -4.55
N ASP A 59 -1.13 2.96 -5.73
CA ASP A 59 -2.27 2.13 -6.10
C ASP A 59 -1.93 1.25 -7.30
N LEU A 60 -2.64 0.13 -7.43
CA LEU A 60 -2.52 -0.79 -8.53
C LEU A 60 -3.77 -0.70 -9.40
N SER A 61 -3.58 -0.56 -10.71
CA SER A 61 -4.68 -0.51 -11.68
C SER A 61 -5.59 -1.75 -11.56
N PRO A 62 -6.89 -1.65 -11.91
CA PRO A 62 -7.82 -2.77 -11.79
C PRO A 62 -7.34 -4.05 -12.48
N ASP A 63 -6.71 -3.93 -13.65
CA ASP A 63 -6.19 -5.06 -14.43
C ASP A 63 -4.75 -5.47 -14.03
N GLY A 64 -4.17 -4.78 -13.04
CA GLY A 64 -2.87 -5.09 -12.47
C GLY A 64 -1.67 -4.69 -13.33
N ARG A 65 -1.87 -3.94 -14.42
CA ARG A 65 -0.81 -3.62 -15.40
C ARG A 65 -0.01 -2.38 -15.06
N HIS A 66 -0.62 -1.41 -14.39
CA HIS A 66 0.01 -0.13 -14.04
C HIS A 66 0.01 0.12 -12.54
N LEU A 67 1.11 0.69 -12.06
CA LEU A 67 1.34 1.09 -10.67
C LEU A 67 1.49 2.61 -10.63
N ILE A 68 0.69 3.29 -9.80
CA ILE A 68 0.90 4.70 -9.44
C ILE A 68 1.51 4.76 -8.05
N TYR A 69 2.52 5.60 -7.85
CA TYR A 69 3.19 5.72 -6.55
C TYR A 69 3.84 7.09 -6.35
N PHE A 70 3.80 7.56 -5.10
CA PHE A 70 4.61 8.68 -4.66
C PHE A 70 5.96 8.21 -4.12
N ALA A 71 7.04 8.84 -4.56
CA ALA A 71 8.40 8.50 -4.16
C ALA A 71 9.24 9.72 -3.79
N MET A 72 10.29 9.49 -3.01
CA MET A 72 11.23 10.52 -2.54
C MET A 72 12.62 9.93 -2.36
N ASN A 73 13.64 10.66 -2.80
CA ASN A 73 15.04 10.32 -2.57
C ASN A 73 15.84 11.45 -1.90
N GLY A 74 15.22 12.61 -1.65
CA GLY A 74 15.83 13.74 -0.97
C GLY A 74 16.90 14.48 -1.79
N ARG A 75 17.03 14.19 -3.09
CA ARG A 75 17.94 14.93 -3.99
C ARG A 75 17.27 16.22 -4.45
N TRP A 76 17.18 17.20 -3.57
CA TRP A 76 16.39 18.44 -3.80
C TRP A 76 16.84 19.27 -5.01
N GLY A 77 18.10 19.16 -5.44
CA GLY A 77 18.61 19.79 -6.66
C GLY A 77 18.38 19.01 -7.97
N SER A 78 17.69 17.86 -7.92
CA SER A 78 17.32 17.11 -9.13
C SER A 78 16.12 17.72 -9.84
N ASP A 79 15.90 17.35 -11.10
CA ASP A 79 14.77 17.87 -11.91
C ASP A 79 13.39 17.61 -11.30
N THR A 80 13.24 16.54 -10.50
CA THR A 80 11.99 16.25 -9.78
C THR A 80 11.86 17.04 -8.48
N GLY A 81 12.90 17.76 -8.05
CA GLY A 81 12.99 18.36 -6.73
C GLY A 81 13.01 17.31 -5.61
N GLY A 82 13.66 16.16 -5.81
CA GLY A 82 13.84 15.15 -4.76
C GLY A 82 12.61 14.28 -4.40
N SER A 83 11.42 14.59 -4.90
CA SER A 83 10.18 13.81 -4.75
C SER A 83 9.30 13.85 -6.02
N TRP A 84 8.50 12.82 -6.25
CA TRP A 84 7.69 12.73 -7.47
C TRP A 84 6.52 11.76 -7.33
N THR A 85 5.49 11.97 -8.14
CA THR A 85 4.51 10.92 -8.47
C THR A 85 4.89 10.30 -9.80
N ALA A 86 4.92 8.97 -9.87
CA ALA A 86 5.16 8.23 -11.10
C ALA A 86 4.06 7.21 -11.36
N ILE A 87 3.83 6.92 -12.64
CA ILE A 87 3.05 5.77 -13.10
C ILE A 87 3.98 4.89 -13.93
N SER A 88 4.04 3.60 -13.63
CA SER A 88 4.88 2.59 -14.30
C SER A 88 4.05 1.38 -14.73
N ARG A 89 4.64 0.47 -15.53
CA ARG A 89 4.07 -0.88 -15.70
C ARG A 89 4.47 -1.72 -14.49
N ALA A 90 3.50 -2.34 -13.83
CA ALA A 90 3.75 -3.22 -12.71
C ALA A 90 4.51 -4.48 -13.19
N PRO A 91 5.46 -5.03 -12.40
CA PRO A 91 5.94 -4.55 -11.09
C PRO A 91 7.13 -3.58 -11.14
N TYR A 92 7.46 -3.01 -12.31
CA TYR A 92 8.62 -2.14 -12.46
C TYR A 92 8.36 -0.72 -11.94
N LEU A 93 9.43 0.04 -11.72
CA LEU A 93 9.42 1.40 -11.18
C LEU A 93 9.96 2.43 -12.19
N ARG A 94 10.14 2.02 -13.46
CA ARG A 94 10.48 2.94 -14.55
C ARG A 94 9.23 3.72 -14.95
N ALA A 95 9.26 5.02 -14.75
CA ALA A 95 8.13 5.91 -14.99
C ALA A 95 7.76 5.98 -16.48
N LEU A 96 6.52 5.63 -16.81
CA LEU A 96 5.82 6.01 -18.04
C LEU A 96 5.32 7.45 -17.95
N VAL A 97 4.77 7.82 -16.79
CA VAL A 97 4.39 9.19 -16.44
C VAL A 97 5.24 9.62 -15.25
N LEU A 98 5.83 10.81 -15.31
CA LEU A 98 6.65 11.38 -14.24
C LEU A 98 6.19 12.80 -13.95
N LEU A 99 5.84 13.06 -12.69
CA LEU A 99 5.39 14.35 -12.18
C LEU A 99 6.27 14.73 -10.99
N GLY A 100 7.23 15.65 -11.20
CA GLY A 100 8.09 16.16 -10.13
C GLY A 100 7.28 16.95 -9.11
N LYS A 101 7.63 16.88 -7.81
CA LYS A 101 6.85 17.54 -6.74
C LYS A 101 7.63 18.57 -5.91
N GLY A 102 8.89 18.33 -5.58
CA GLY A 102 9.69 19.29 -4.81
C GLY A 102 9.47 19.29 -3.29
N ASP A 103 8.41 18.65 -2.78
CA ASP A 103 8.12 18.52 -1.35
C ASP A 103 7.41 17.18 -1.04
N CYS A 104 6.95 16.95 0.19
CA CYS A 104 6.21 15.73 0.60
C CYS A 104 4.72 15.96 0.91
N TRP A 105 4.16 17.10 0.51
CA TRP A 105 2.72 17.37 0.53
C TRP A 105 2.10 16.81 -0.75
N HIS A 106 0.87 16.26 -0.67
CA HIS A 106 0.20 15.68 -1.83
C HIS A 106 1.00 14.53 -2.48
N GLY A 107 0.73 14.23 -3.74
CA GLY A 107 1.38 13.18 -4.50
C GLY A 107 0.76 11.80 -4.30
N GLY A 108 1.09 10.92 -5.25
CA GLY A 108 0.43 9.64 -5.40
C GLY A 108 -0.95 9.79 -6.04
N GLY A 109 -1.75 8.75 -5.98
CA GLY A 109 -3.08 8.77 -6.56
C GLY A 109 -3.70 7.40 -6.63
N LEU A 110 -4.83 7.31 -7.33
CA LEU A 110 -5.64 6.10 -7.47
C LEU A 110 -5.96 5.86 -8.93
N PHE A 111 -6.07 4.61 -9.33
CA PHE A 111 -6.71 4.26 -10.59
C PHE A 111 -8.22 4.32 -10.45
N THR A 112 -8.86 5.11 -11.30
CA THR A 112 -10.33 5.28 -11.36
C THR A 112 -10.95 4.26 -12.31
N GLY A 113 -10.14 3.68 -13.21
CA GLY A 113 -10.50 2.59 -14.10
C GLY A 113 -9.29 2.03 -14.83
N LYS A 114 -9.52 1.19 -15.83
CA LYS A 114 -8.45 0.70 -16.71
C LYS A 114 -7.88 1.89 -17.51
N GLY A 115 -6.58 2.14 -17.37
CA GLY A 115 -5.90 3.25 -18.05
C GLY A 115 -6.33 4.65 -17.58
N LYS A 116 -7.10 4.78 -16.49
CA LYS A 116 -7.54 6.09 -15.96
C LYS A 116 -7.08 6.25 -14.51
N TYR A 117 -6.56 7.43 -14.17
CA TYR A 117 -6.06 7.70 -12.83
C TYR A 117 -6.43 9.09 -12.32
N TRP A 118 -6.67 9.18 -11.02
CA TRP A 118 -6.74 10.41 -10.26
C TRP A 118 -5.39 10.67 -9.59
N LEU A 119 -4.93 11.92 -9.67
CA LEU A 119 -3.72 12.41 -9.01
C LEU A 119 -4.14 13.17 -7.75
N ASN A 120 -3.57 12.82 -6.60
CA ASN A 120 -3.63 13.66 -5.41
C ASN A 120 -2.71 14.86 -5.64
N ASP A 121 -3.17 15.83 -6.43
CA ASP A 121 -2.32 16.87 -7.00
C ASP A 121 -2.07 17.99 -5.99
N GLY A 122 -3.16 18.58 -5.47
CA GLY A 122 -3.14 19.75 -4.59
C GLY A 122 -2.53 20.97 -5.28
N TYR A 123 -1.21 20.99 -5.39
CA TYR A 123 -0.42 22.01 -6.07
C TYR A 123 0.96 21.48 -6.48
N GLY A 124 1.65 22.18 -7.38
CA GLY A 124 3.10 22.09 -7.54
C GLY A 124 3.64 20.86 -8.28
N HIS A 125 2.81 19.93 -8.76
CA HIS A 125 3.30 18.88 -9.64
C HIS A 125 3.71 19.45 -10.99
N LYS A 126 4.97 19.25 -11.37
CA LYS A 126 5.52 19.60 -12.69
C LYS A 126 5.50 18.36 -13.60
N PRO A 127 4.71 18.36 -14.69
CA PRO A 127 4.77 17.27 -15.66
C PRO A 127 6.13 17.22 -16.34
N MET A 128 6.77 16.05 -16.33
CA MET A 128 8.10 15.84 -16.91
C MET A 128 8.10 14.76 -17.98
N ARG A 129 7.25 13.74 -17.83
CA ARG A 129 7.04 12.68 -18.82
C ARG A 129 5.56 12.31 -18.86
N GLY A 130 5.04 12.06 -20.06
CA GLY A 130 3.70 11.52 -20.29
C GLY A 130 3.74 10.21 -21.07
N SER A 131 2.62 9.50 -21.05
CA SER A 131 2.38 8.29 -21.85
C SER A 131 0.91 8.22 -22.23
N SER A 132 0.61 7.70 -23.42
CA SER A 132 -0.76 7.44 -23.88
C SER A 132 -1.36 6.16 -23.28
N GLU A 133 -0.59 5.35 -22.57
CA GLU A 133 -1.09 4.13 -21.90
C GLU A 133 -2.07 4.44 -20.76
N VAL A 134 -1.97 5.63 -20.16
CA VAL A 134 -2.79 6.07 -19.05
C VAL A 134 -3.20 7.52 -19.23
N THR A 135 -4.39 7.88 -18.78
CA THR A 135 -4.92 9.25 -18.87
C THR A 135 -5.44 9.71 -17.52
N ARG A 136 -5.17 10.97 -17.18
CA ARG A 136 -5.70 11.57 -15.95
C ARG A 136 -7.21 11.69 -16.08
N ASP A 137 -7.92 11.35 -15.01
CA ASP A 137 -9.36 11.48 -14.87
C ASP A 137 -9.70 12.73 -14.06
N PRO A 138 -10.01 13.86 -14.70
CA PRO A 138 -10.34 15.10 -14.00
C PRO A 138 -11.75 15.07 -13.40
N SER A 139 -12.59 14.12 -13.80
CA SER A 139 -13.98 14.01 -13.33
C SER A 139 -14.10 13.23 -12.03
N PHE A 140 -13.06 12.49 -11.65
CA PHE A 140 -13.07 11.73 -10.41
C PHE A 140 -12.94 12.65 -9.19
N VAL A 141 -13.95 12.60 -8.33
CA VAL A 141 -13.97 13.26 -7.02
C VAL A 141 -13.91 12.17 -5.95
N PRO A 142 -12.92 12.18 -5.04
CA PRO A 142 -12.89 11.26 -3.90
C PRO A 142 -14.18 11.32 -3.09
N SER A 143 -14.65 10.16 -2.61
CA SER A 143 -15.89 10.07 -1.82
C SER A 143 -15.84 10.80 -0.48
N ALA A 144 -14.63 11.10 0.01
CA ALA A 144 -14.37 11.85 1.23
C ALA A 144 -13.00 12.54 1.14
N CYS A 145 -12.81 13.59 1.95
CA CYS A 145 -11.56 14.36 2.00
C CYS A 145 -10.82 14.10 3.31
N PHE A 146 -9.62 13.53 3.22
CA PHE A 146 -8.74 13.24 4.36
C PHE A 146 -7.41 14.01 4.28
N GLY A 147 -7.46 15.21 3.71
CA GLY A 147 -6.28 16.07 3.53
C GLY A 147 -5.35 15.64 2.40
N GLY A 148 -4.17 16.27 2.32
CA GLY A 148 -3.21 16.07 1.23
C GLY A 148 -2.18 14.97 1.45
N GLU A 149 -2.10 14.37 2.64
CA GLU A 149 -1.00 13.47 3.00
C GLU A 149 -1.33 11.99 2.76
N CYS A 150 -0.84 11.08 3.61
CA CYS A 150 -1.11 9.65 3.46
C CYS A 150 -2.62 9.32 3.53
N PRO A 151 -3.41 9.88 4.46
CA PRO A 151 -4.84 9.57 4.55
C PRO A 151 -5.64 9.93 3.28
N GLY A 152 -5.29 11.05 2.63
CA GLY A 152 -5.95 11.55 1.42
C GLY A 152 -5.95 10.59 0.22
N VAL A 153 -4.98 9.69 0.15
CA VAL A 153 -4.96 8.60 -0.84
C VAL A 153 -5.35 7.27 -0.19
N TYR A 154 -4.83 7.01 1.01
CA TYR A 154 -4.96 5.71 1.65
C TYR A 154 -6.40 5.39 2.02
N TYR A 155 -7.09 6.31 2.70
CA TYR A 155 -8.44 6.06 3.18
C TYR A 155 -9.43 6.03 2.01
N VAL A 156 -9.24 6.89 1.00
CA VAL A 156 -10.03 6.85 -0.24
C VAL A 156 -9.85 5.50 -0.96
N ARG A 157 -8.62 4.94 -0.98
CA ARG A 157 -8.35 3.59 -1.49
C ARG A 157 -9.07 2.52 -0.69
N LEU A 158 -9.02 2.58 0.64
CA LEU A 158 -9.71 1.62 1.51
C LEU A 158 -11.22 1.63 1.24
N LEU A 159 -11.85 2.80 1.24
CA LEU A 159 -13.28 2.94 0.96
C LEU A 159 -13.66 2.37 -0.41
N ARG A 160 -12.87 2.69 -1.43
CA ARG A 160 -13.04 2.14 -2.79
C ARG A 160 -12.92 0.61 -2.81
N ASP A 161 -12.04 0.05 -1.99
CA ASP A 161 -11.70 -1.38 -1.97
C ASP A 161 -12.55 -2.19 -0.96
N GLY A 162 -13.73 -1.65 -0.62
CA GLY A 162 -14.76 -2.35 0.16
C GLY A 162 -14.53 -2.34 1.67
N TRP A 163 -13.71 -1.43 2.17
CA TRP A 163 -13.65 -1.11 3.59
C TRP A 163 -14.68 -0.03 3.94
N THR A 164 -15.23 -0.12 5.14
CA THR A 164 -16.16 0.85 5.70
C THR A 164 -15.47 1.59 6.84
N LEU A 165 -15.49 2.92 6.83
CA LEU A 165 -15.07 3.71 7.99
C LEU A 165 -16.16 3.61 9.07
N VAL A 166 -15.80 3.13 10.26
CA VAL A 166 -16.75 2.91 11.36
C VAL A 166 -16.54 3.84 12.55
N GLU A 167 -15.32 4.33 12.74
CA GLU A 167 -14.99 5.17 13.89
C GLU A 167 -13.81 6.09 13.60
N GLU A 168 -13.87 7.32 14.12
CA GLU A 168 -12.75 8.25 14.19
C GLU A 168 -12.63 8.76 15.62
N THR A 169 -11.47 8.54 16.24
CA THR A 169 -11.18 8.96 17.63
C THR A 169 -9.84 9.67 17.73
N GLY A 170 -9.65 10.40 18.84
CA GLY A 170 -8.41 11.09 19.14
C GLY A 170 -8.38 12.54 18.64
N VAL A 171 -7.20 13.14 18.71
CA VAL A 171 -6.97 14.57 18.42
C VAL A 171 -5.96 14.74 17.29
N LYS A 172 -5.74 15.98 16.86
CA LYS A 172 -4.71 16.27 15.85
C LYS A 172 -3.35 15.74 16.33
N HIS A 173 -2.65 15.02 15.45
CA HIS A 173 -1.35 14.39 15.74
C HIS A 173 -1.38 13.19 16.69
N ASP A 174 -2.56 12.74 17.11
CA ASP A 174 -2.78 11.49 17.83
C ASP A 174 -4.21 10.99 17.56
N ARG A 175 -4.45 10.59 16.30
CA ARG A 175 -5.77 10.15 15.80
C ARG A 175 -5.73 8.68 15.46
N CYS A 176 -6.83 7.98 15.71
CA CYS A 176 -7.09 6.64 15.22
C CYS A 176 -8.37 6.64 14.36
N THR A 177 -8.26 6.14 13.13
CA THR A 177 -9.40 5.91 12.23
C THR A 177 -9.58 4.41 12.06
N VAL A 178 -10.78 3.91 12.34
CA VAL A 178 -11.09 2.49 12.28
C VAL A 178 -11.88 2.17 11.01
N PHE A 179 -11.38 1.19 10.27
CA PHE A 179 -12.02 0.64 9.10
C PHE A 179 -12.37 -0.83 9.31
N GLU A 180 -13.51 -1.25 8.79
CA GLU A 180 -13.94 -2.65 8.80
C GLU A 180 -14.15 -3.19 7.40
N LYS A 181 -13.87 -4.48 7.21
CA LYS A 181 -14.12 -5.18 5.96
C LYS A 181 -14.71 -6.56 6.24
N PRO A 182 -15.87 -6.88 5.63
CA PRO A 182 -16.47 -8.20 5.80
C PRO A 182 -15.60 -9.28 5.14
N LEU A 183 -15.30 -10.30 5.92
CA LEU A 183 -14.63 -11.52 5.49
C LEU A 183 -15.67 -12.66 5.39
N PRO A 184 -15.35 -13.75 4.68
CA PRO A 184 -16.21 -14.92 4.64
C PRO A 184 -16.50 -15.49 6.04
N ARG A 185 -17.59 -16.26 6.14
CA ARG A 185 -17.90 -17.10 7.30
C ARG A 185 -18.05 -16.30 8.61
N GLY A 186 -18.68 -15.13 8.52
CA GLY A 186 -19.03 -14.31 9.69
C GLY A 186 -17.86 -13.58 10.34
N TRP A 187 -16.70 -13.52 9.67
CA TRP A 187 -15.56 -12.76 10.14
C TRP A 187 -15.60 -11.30 9.67
N VAL A 188 -15.06 -10.40 10.48
CA VAL A 188 -14.82 -9.00 10.14
C VAL A 188 -13.35 -8.69 10.41
N LEU A 189 -12.67 -8.13 9.42
CA LEU A 189 -11.33 -7.59 9.58
C LEU A 189 -11.46 -6.13 9.95
N ARG A 190 -10.90 -5.75 11.11
CA ARG A 190 -10.81 -4.37 11.56
C ARG A 190 -9.38 -3.90 11.41
N LYS A 191 -9.23 -2.69 10.86
CA LYS A 191 -7.96 -1.98 10.71
C LYS A 191 -8.05 -0.70 11.52
N ARG A 192 -7.08 -0.50 12.41
CA ARG A 192 -6.93 0.73 13.19
C ARG A 192 -5.77 1.51 12.58
N ALA A 193 -6.08 2.56 11.82
CA ALA A 193 -5.11 3.41 11.15
C ALA A 193 -4.77 4.61 12.03
N HIS A 194 -3.52 4.69 12.44
CA HIS A 194 -3.01 5.67 13.40
C HIS A 194 -2.27 6.81 12.70
N GLU A 195 -2.54 8.04 13.14
CA GLU A 195 -1.87 9.27 12.74
C GLU A 195 -1.26 9.92 13.99
N GLN A 196 -0.01 9.58 14.27
CA GLN A 196 0.61 9.85 15.58
C GLN A 196 2.02 10.44 15.46
N ILE A 197 2.25 11.63 16.01
CA ILE A 197 3.60 12.15 16.24
C ILE A 197 4.18 11.43 17.45
N GLY A 198 5.41 10.91 17.33
CA GLY A 198 6.01 10.10 18.39
C GLY A 198 5.47 8.67 18.45
N ALA A 199 5.05 8.12 17.30
CA ALA A 199 4.58 6.74 17.18
C ALA A 199 5.53 5.71 17.84
N PRO A 200 5.01 4.54 18.26
CA PRO A 200 5.79 3.49 18.89
C PRO A 200 7.05 3.12 18.09
N VAL A 201 8.08 2.67 18.81
CA VAL A 201 9.38 2.32 18.24
C VAL A 201 9.24 1.37 17.05
N GLY A 202 9.76 1.80 15.90
CA GLY A 202 9.71 1.08 14.62
C GLY A 202 8.66 1.63 13.66
N HIS A 203 7.70 2.42 14.13
CA HIS A 203 6.62 2.96 13.31
C HIS A 203 6.94 4.38 12.82
N GLY A 204 6.37 4.73 11.66
CA GLY A 204 6.31 6.13 11.22
C GLY A 204 5.07 6.80 11.81
N CYS A 205 4.87 8.09 11.49
CA CYS A 205 3.68 8.80 11.94
C CYS A 205 2.35 8.23 11.42
N TYR A 206 2.40 7.41 10.36
CA TYR A 206 1.26 6.63 9.87
C TYR A 206 1.57 5.15 10.01
N TRP A 207 0.72 4.42 10.73
CA TRP A 207 0.85 2.99 10.95
C TRP A 207 -0.50 2.34 11.20
N ASP A 208 -0.58 1.01 11.07
CA ASP A 208 -1.82 0.26 11.21
C ASP A 208 -1.67 -0.83 12.25
N GLU A 209 -2.76 -1.15 12.93
CA GLU A 209 -3.00 -2.40 13.65
C GLU A 209 -4.19 -3.12 13.06
N HIS A 210 -4.28 -4.43 13.31
CA HIS A 210 -5.36 -5.25 12.80
C HIS A 210 -5.99 -6.11 13.89
N GLU A 211 -7.30 -6.29 13.79
CA GLU A 211 -8.08 -7.14 14.67
C GLU A 211 -9.03 -7.99 13.82
N LEU A 212 -9.41 -9.14 14.35
CA LEU A 212 -10.40 -10.02 13.74
C LEU A 212 -11.53 -10.28 14.71
N GLU A 213 -12.74 -10.03 14.27
CA GLU A 213 -13.95 -10.32 15.02
C GLU A 213 -14.73 -11.44 14.32
N HIS A 214 -15.13 -12.47 15.08
CA HIS A 214 -16.06 -13.47 14.60
C HIS A 214 -17.46 -13.17 15.16
N ALA A 215 -18.37 -12.72 14.29
CA ALA A 215 -19.67 -12.15 14.67
C ALA A 215 -20.51 -13.10 15.52
N ALA A 216 -20.58 -14.39 15.17
CA ALA A 216 -21.40 -15.35 15.90
C ALA A 216 -20.91 -15.65 17.33
N SER A 217 -19.62 -15.44 17.61
CA SER A 217 -19.06 -15.63 18.96
C SER A 217 -18.74 -14.33 19.68
N GLY A 218 -18.86 -13.17 19.02
CA GLY A 218 -18.43 -11.87 19.54
C GLY A 218 -16.94 -11.80 19.93
N ARG A 219 -16.12 -12.73 19.42
CA ARG A 219 -14.72 -12.87 19.87
C ARG A 219 -13.84 -11.98 19.02
N LEU A 220 -13.27 -10.95 19.64
CA LEU A 220 -12.28 -10.07 19.05
C LEU A 220 -10.86 -10.59 19.36
N LEU A 221 -10.04 -10.72 18.32
CA LEU A 221 -8.65 -11.14 18.39
C LEU A 221 -7.76 -10.04 17.82
N ALA A 222 -6.89 -9.47 18.66
CA ALA A 222 -5.96 -8.42 18.25
C ALA A 222 -4.65 -9.01 17.70
N TRP A 223 -4.16 -8.42 16.61
CA TRP A 223 -2.92 -8.78 15.93
C TRP A 223 -2.08 -7.51 15.67
N PRO A 224 -1.51 -6.90 16.73
CA PRO A 224 -0.80 -5.62 16.63
C PRO A 224 0.52 -5.71 15.84
N ASP A 225 1.03 -6.92 15.60
CA ASP A 225 2.23 -7.18 14.81
C ASP A 225 1.96 -7.29 13.30
N TRP A 226 0.69 -7.23 12.88
CA TRP A 226 0.32 -7.22 11.47
C TRP A 226 0.46 -5.81 10.90
N GLU A 227 1.47 -5.63 10.05
CA GLU A 227 1.77 -4.34 9.42
C GLU A 227 0.78 -4.01 8.29
N TRP A 228 0.17 -5.05 7.73
CA TRP A 228 -0.79 -4.99 6.64
C TRP A 228 -1.65 -6.26 6.68
N ALA A 229 -2.95 -6.14 6.46
CA ALA A 229 -3.83 -7.27 6.19
C ALA A 229 -4.99 -6.85 5.27
N ASP A 230 -5.42 -7.75 4.39
CA ASP A 230 -6.60 -7.57 3.56
C ASP A 230 -7.16 -8.92 3.09
N ARG A 231 -8.38 -8.88 2.57
CA ARG A 231 -9.09 -10.00 1.98
C ARG A 231 -8.57 -10.30 0.57
N ASP A 232 -8.24 -11.55 0.34
CA ASP A 232 -7.92 -12.12 -0.97
C ASP A 232 -8.93 -13.21 -1.32
N ALA A 233 -9.94 -12.86 -2.13
CA ALA A 233 -11.08 -13.72 -2.45
C ALA A 233 -11.77 -14.27 -1.18
N SER A 234 -11.61 -15.56 -0.88
CA SER A 234 -12.17 -16.21 0.31
C SER A 234 -11.19 -16.36 1.47
N SER A 235 -9.97 -15.84 1.33
CA SER A 235 -8.90 -15.97 2.32
C SER A 235 -8.54 -14.60 2.90
N LEU A 236 -7.91 -14.63 4.07
CA LEU A 236 -7.22 -13.49 4.65
C LEU A 236 -5.73 -13.58 4.31
N VAL A 237 -5.13 -12.45 3.95
CA VAL A 237 -3.70 -12.33 3.71
C VAL A 237 -3.17 -11.21 4.58
N PHE A 238 -2.04 -11.44 5.23
CA PHE A 238 -1.45 -10.49 6.16
C PHE A 238 0.07 -10.52 6.11
N ALA A 239 0.68 -9.38 6.43
CA ALA A 239 2.11 -9.21 6.50
C ALA A 239 2.55 -9.05 7.96
N ARG A 240 3.56 -9.83 8.34
CA ARG A 240 4.16 -9.79 9.68
C ARG A 240 5.65 -10.08 9.57
N GLY A 241 6.47 -9.30 10.25
CA GLY A 241 7.90 -9.59 10.39
C GLY A 241 8.65 -9.70 9.07
N GLY A 242 8.28 -8.92 8.05
CA GLY A 242 8.90 -8.97 6.73
C GLY A 242 8.47 -10.15 5.84
N SER A 243 7.43 -10.87 6.24
CA SER A 243 6.87 -12.02 5.52
C SER A 243 5.39 -11.80 5.20
N LEU A 244 4.90 -12.43 4.13
CA LEU A 244 3.49 -12.46 3.74
C LEU A 244 2.91 -13.85 3.99
N TYR A 245 1.75 -13.91 4.61
CA TYR A 245 1.04 -15.12 4.98
C TYR A 245 -0.38 -15.12 4.40
N ARG A 246 -0.93 -16.31 4.16
CA ARG A 246 -2.33 -16.51 3.84
C ARG A 246 -2.95 -17.47 4.83
N VAL A 247 -4.21 -17.23 5.17
CA VAL A 247 -4.99 -18.15 5.99
C VAL A 247 -6.42 -18.23 5.51
N ARG A 248 -6.97 -19.45 5.50
CA ARG A 248 -8.39 -19.69 5.26
C ARG A 248 -9.11 -19.58 6.59
N LEU A 249 -10.10 -18.69 6.64
CA LEU A 249 -10.88 -18.47 7.85
C LEU A 249 -11.85 -19.65 8.04
N PRO A 250 -11.88 -20.29 9.21
CA PRO A 250 -12.83 -21.36 9.50
C PRO A 250 -14.20 -20.80 9.91
N ASP A 251 -15.23 -21.67 9.93
CA ASP A 251 -16.60 -21.32 10.39
C ASP A 251 -16.74 -21.21 11.92
N ARG A 252 -15.61 -21.28 12.64
CA ARG A 252 -15.54 -21.25 14.10
C ARG A 252 -14.51 -20.22 14.53
N ALA A 253 -14.61 -19.77 15.78
CA ALA A 253 -13.65 -18.81 16.32
C ALA A 253 -12.20 -19.36 16.30
N GLY A 254 -11.30 -18.69 15.58
CA GLY A 254 -9.88 -19.02 15.46
C GLY A 254 -9.35 -18.71 14.06
N LEU A 255 -8.09 -18.27 13.95
CA LEU A 255 -7.54 -17.82 12.67
C LEU A 255 -7.37 -18.96 11.64
N GLY A 256 -7.23 -20.21 12.09
CA GLY A 256 -6.67 -21.30 11.29
C GLY A 256 -5.14 -21.27 11.30
N GLU A 257 -4.49 -22.24 10.65
CA GLU A 257 -3.02 -22.27 10.52
C GLU A 257 -2.58 -21.44 9.30
N PRO A 258 -1.81 -20.34 9.48
CA PRO A 258 -1.36 -19.53 8.36
C PRO A 258 -0.27 -20.23 7.55
N THR A 259 -0.41 -20.20 6.22
CA THR A 259 0.64 -20.63 5.29
C THR A 259 1.55 -19.45 4.96
N LEU A 260 2.87 -19.63 5.09
CA LEU A 260 3.85 -18.66 4.62
C LEU A 260 3.84 -18.63 3.08
N LEU A 261 3.55 -17.48 2.49
CA LEU A 261 3.65 -17.28 1.04
C LEU A 261 5.08 -16.94 0.64
N ARG A 262 5.71 -15.99 1.34
CA ARG A 262 7.11 -15.59 1.10
C ARG A 262 7.68 -14.77 2.25
N ASP A 263 8.95 -15.03 2.58
CA ASP A 263 9.79 -14.15 3.40
C ASP A 263 10.64 -13.24 2.51
N PHE A 264 10.62 -11.93 2.80
CA PHE A 264 11.35 -10.90 2.04
C PHE A 264 12.57 -10.34 2.80
N SER A 265 12.89 -10.91 3.96
CA SER A 265 13.95 -10.42 4.86
C SER A 265 15.36 -10.59 4.28
N ALA A 266 15.61 -11.70 3.59
CA ALA A 266 16.91 -11.99 2.99
C ALA A 266 17.21 -11.19 1.71
N MET A 267 16.22 -10.51 1.12
CA MET A 267 16.42 -9.78 -0.13
C MET A 267 17.43 -8.64 0.01
N ARG A 268 18.23 -8.43 -1.03
CA ARG A 268 19.25 -7.37 -1.16
C ARG A 268 19.00 -6.59 -2.44
N PHE A 269 19.50 -5.37 -2.49
CA PHE A 269 19.32 -4.51 -3.66
C PHE A 269 19.88 -5.18 -4.92
N GLU A 270 19.05 -5.26 -5.96
CA GLU A 270 19.44 -5.77 -7.28
C GLU A 270 19.13 -4.72 -8.34
N ASN A 271 20.10 -4.44 -9.22
CA ASN A 271 19.94 -3.44 -10.27
C ASN A 271 19.21 -4.04 -11.49
N VAL A 272 17.90 -4.28 -11.35
CA VAL A 272 17.05 -4.79 -12.43
C VAL A 272 16.59 -3.66 -13.34
N GLN A 273 16.82 -3.81 -14.65
CA GLN A 273 16.30 -2.89 -15.66
C GLN A 273 14.86 -3.24 -16.01
N ALA A 274 14.02 -2.23 -16.21
CA ALA A 274 12.67 -2.45 -16.73
C ALA A 274 12.75 -2.85 -18.22
N PRO A 275 11.91 -3.77 -18.71
CA PRO A 275 11.97 -4.29 -20.08
C PRO A 275 11.37 -3.32 -21.11
N TYR A 276 11.18 -2.05 -20.75
CA TYR A 276 10.53 -1.07 -21.61
C TYR A 276 11.18 0.31 -21.54
N GLY A 277 11.15 0.95 -22.71
CA GLY A 277 11.31 2.39 -22.91
C GLY A 277 12.72 2.89 -22.97
#